data_AF-A0A845D750-F1
#
_entry.id   AF-A0A845D750-F1
#
_cell.length_a   1.000
_cell.length_b   1.000
_cell.length_c   1.000
_cell.angle_alpha   90.00
_cell.angle_beta   90.00
_cell.angle_gamma   90.00
#
_symmetry.space_group_name_H-M   'P 1'
#
loop_
_entity.id
_entity.type
_entity.pdbx_description
1 polymer ?
#
loop_
_entity_poly.entity_id
_entity_poly.type
_entity_poly.pdbx_seq_one_letter_code
_entity_poly.pdbx_strand_id
1 'polypeptide(L)'
;MSKNLCKGIRKDGSPCKGKGLKQYNGYCIAHGPPADQAHEWRALGGKNSATAVRLDKRMPEELRQASELVQDCMVQVKEGKMTPAAFNAICRGVQTLIAVRRRNDEEMDDIRTEEIEAAAAEFLGLHANLDVLEAAAEMNDRQDQYRAEALVDQGFAEVKEPFNPDQPSEIFLNDRGRRRFGYRNLHSTQQLLNEIDDQLTDYNPFLSDLPELTGLLAELQEDVEDTLSVLARDDLAPFDPLTGQSITELPTGVQTRSRLHRLIHDEVKPQERLQEQLGRIKHLTRKAEELAQHEDDNQGQEEAETYGPELEVAEPYGQEPEAVATYGPEPKVAATYGPELEEAEPYGQEPEEAETYGQEPEVTATYGPELEEEAPTYGQEPEEAEKGSKKLEYIKESLKASGVPVESVPANFRWK
;
A
#
# COMPACT_ATOMS: atom_id res chain seq x y z
N MET A 1 -16.46 43.27 -9.96
CA MET A 1 -15.30 44.05 -9.47
C MET A 1 -14.02 43.47 -10.04
N SER A 2 -13.20 44.27 -10.72
CA SER A 2 -11.90 43.84 -11.26
C SER A 2 -10.99 43.35 -10.13
N LYS A 3 -10.54 42.09 -10.19
CA LYS A 3 -9.59 41.55 -9.22
C LYS A 3 -8.22 42.21 -9.51
N ASN A 4 -7.75 43.08 -8.62
CA ASN A 4 -6.40 43.64 -8.72
C ASN A 4 -5.40 42.50 -8.56
N LEU A 5 -4.66 42.18 -9.63
CA LEU A 5 -3.59 41.18 -9.60
C LEU A 5 -2.37 41.74 -8.87
N CYS A 6 -1.55 40.83 -8.34
CA CYS A 6 -0.31 41.18 -7.69
C CYS A 6 0.67 41.81 -8.69
N LYS A 7 1.27 42.94 -8.30
CA LYS A 7 2.29 43.63 -9.11
C LYS A 7 3.68 42.98 -9.07
N GLY A 8 3.87 41.91 -8.29
CA GLY A 8 5.17 41.26 -8.08
C GLY A 8 5.55 40.32 -9.22
N ILE A 9 6.85 40.06 -9.36
CA ILE A 9 7.43 39.09 -10.30
C ILE A 9 7.96 37.89 -9.49
N ARG A 10 7.68 36.68 -9.95
CA ARG A 10 8.15 35.43 -9.32
C ARG A 10 9.65 35.22 -9.63
N LYS A 11 10.28 34.26 -8.93
CA LYS A 11 11.69 33.90 -9.15
C LYS A 11 12.01 33.48 -10.60
N ASP A 12 11.02 32.94 -11.32
CA ASP A 12 11.12 32.53 -12.72
C ASP A 12 10.93 33.69 -13.73
N GLY A 13 10.78 34.93 -13.26
CA GLY A 13 10.55 36.11 -14.11
C GLY A 13 9.09 36.29 -14.54
N SER A 14 8.19 35.37 -14.23
CA SER A 14 6.76 35.48 -14.58
C SER A 14 5.98 36.40 -13.63
N PRO A 15 4.93 37.10 -14.11
CA PRO A 15 4.10 37.93 -13.24
C PRO A 15 3.32 37.10 -12.22
N CYS A 16 3.23 37.58 -10.99
CA CYS A 16 2.53 36.89 -9.91
C CYS A 16 1.01 36.89 -10.14
N LYS A 17 0.42 35.69 -10.26
CA LYS A 17 -1.04 35.50 -10.40
C LYS A 17 -1.83 35.70 -9.09
N GLY A 18 -1.14 36.00 -7.98
CA GLY A 18 -1.78 36.21 -6.68
C GLY A 18 -2.69 37.44 -6.66
N LYS A 19 -3.67 37.46 -5.73
CA LYS A 19 -4.54 38.63 -5.53
C LYS A 19 -3.75 39.75 -4.84
N GLY A 20 -3.68 40.91 -5.47
CA GLY A 20 -3.06 42.12 -4.90
C GLY A 20 -3.95 42.71 -3.82
N LEU A 21 -3.37 42.94 -2.64
CA LEU A 21 -4.07 43.53 -1.50
C LEU A 21 -3.81 45.04 -1.44
N LYS A 22 -4.85 45.82 -1.16
CA LYS A 22 -4.74 47.29 -1.05
C LYS A 22 -3.75 47.71 0.03
N GLN A 23 -3.73 47.00 1.16
CA GLN A 23 -2.81 47.24 2.28
C GLN A 23 -1.32 47.04 1.93
N TYR A 24 -1.03 46.34 0.84
CA TYR A 24 0.33 46.16 0.32
C TYR A 24 0.49 46.81 -1.07
N ASN A 25 -0.19 47.93 -1.33
CA ASN A 25 -0.06 48.69 -2.58
C ASN A 25 -0.29 47.88 -3.87
N GLY A 26 -1.08 46.80 -3.79
CA GLY A 26 -1.34 45.89 -4.91
C GLY A 26 -0.38 44.70 -5.01
N TYR A 27 0.49 44.46 -4.02
CA TYR A 27 1.24 43.22 -3.89
C TYR A 27 0.41 42.16 -3.15
N CYS A 28 0.68 40.89 -3.41
CA CYS A 28 0.09 39.77 -2.66
C CYS A 28 0.83 39.60 -1.33
N ILE A 29 0.29 38.73 -0.47
CA ILE A 29 0.86 38.45 0.85
C ILE A 29 2.31 37.93 0.81
N ALA A 30 2.74 37.37 -0.32
CA ALA A 30 4.11 36.86 -0.49
C ALA A 30 5.12 37.93 -0.95
N HIS A 31 4.66 39.01 -1.59
CA HIS A 31 5.51 40.07 -2.16
C HIS A 31 5.34 41.42 -1.45
N GLY A 32 4.30 41.60 -0.65
CA GLY A 32 3.94 42.85 -0.01
C GLY A 32 4.67 43.16 1.30
N PRO A 33 4.76 42.21 2.25
CA PRO A 33 5.42 42.43 3.52
C PRO A 33 6.94 42.62 3.37
N PRO A 34 7.59 43.43 4.24
CA PRO A 34 9.04 43.50 4.32
C PRO A 34 9.63 42.12 4.71
N ALA A 35 10.91 41.88 4.37
CA ALA A 35 11.51 40.54 4.39
C ALA A 35 11.47 39.85 5.77
N ASP A 36 11.55 40.64 6.84
CA ASP A 36 11.42 40.24 8.25
C ASP A 36 9.99 39.73 8.56
N GLN A 37 8.96 40.48 8.17
CA GLN A 37 7.57 40.05 8.30
C GLN A 37 7.26 38.86 7.39
N ALA A 38 7.78 38.84 6.16
CA ALA A 38 7.57 37.71 5.25
C ALA A 38 8.13 36.39 5.83
N HIS A 39 9.23 36.44 6.58
CA HIS A 39 9.78 35.28 7.27
C HIS A 39 8.86 34.81 8.41
N GLU A 40 8.38 35.73 9.25
CA GLU A 40 7.43 35.41 10.33
C GLU A 40 6.13 34.82 9.78
N TRP A 41 5.60 35.35 8.68
CA TRP A 41 4.39 34.84 8.03
C TRP A 41 4.61 33.49 7.37
N ARG A 42 5.79 33.20 6.82
CA ARG A 42 6.15 31.86 6.34
C ARG A 42 6.31 30.89 7.49
N ALA A 43 6.87 31.31 8.63
CA ALA A 43 6.96 30.49 9.83
C ALA A 43 5.57 30.21 10.43
N LEU A 44 4.69 31.20 10.49
CA LEU A 44 3.28 31.05 10.89
C LEU A 44 2.49 30.21 9.88
N GLY A 45 2.74 30.40 8.59
CA GLY A 45 2.15 29.62 7.51
C GLY A 45 2.57 28.14 7.60
N GLY A 46 3.84 27.87 7.84
CA GLY A 46 4.42 26.54 8.08
C GLY A 46 3.83 25.86 9.31
N LYS A 47 3.76 26.58 10.44
CA LYS A 47 3.18 26.10 11.71
C LYS A 47 1.67 25.85 11.60
N ASN A 48 0.93 26.71 10.89
CA ASN A 48 -0.50 26.50 10.62
C ASN A 48 -0.76 25.55 9.44
N SER A 49 0.27 25.20 8.65
CA SER A 49 0.20 24.21 7.59
C SER A 49 0.60 22.81 8.03
N ALA A 50 1.22 22.68 9.21
CA ALA A 50 1.49 21.39 9.80
C ALA A 50 0.17 20.60 9.86
N THR A 51 0.18 19.43 9.22
CA THR A 51 -1.02 18.60 9.00
C THR A 51 -1.79 18.38 10.30
N ALA A 52 -1.08 18.24 11.42
CA ALA A 52 -1.65 18.14 12.76
C ALA A 52 -2.47 19.37 13.20
N VAL A 53 -2.00 20.60 12.96
CA VAL A 53 -2.71 21.83 13.34
C VAL A 53 -3.95 22.06 12.47
N ARG A 54 -3.91 21.61 11.21
CA ARG A 54 -5.09 21.62 10.32
C ARG A 54 -6.11 20.57 10.71
N LEU A 55 -5.65 19.37 11.07
CA LEU A 55 -6.49 18.29 11.59
C LEU A 55 -7.20 18.72 12.88
N ASP A 56 -6.48 19.33 13.81
CA ASP A 56 -7.03 19.79 15.08
C ASP A 56 -8.08 20.89 14.92
N LYS A 57 -7.87 21.81 13.98
CA LYS A 57 -8.87 22.84 13.59
C LYS A 57 -10.06 22.28 12.81
N ARG A 58 -9.89 21.15 12.13
CA ARG A 58 -10.95 20.50 11.34
C ARG A 58 -11.77 19.52 12.16
N MET A 59 -11.24 19.01 13.27
CA MET A 59 -11.95 18.08 14.13
C MET A 59 -13.08 18.83 14.85
N PRO A 60 -14.35 18.44 14.63
CA PRO A 60 -15.49 18.95 15.38
C PRO A 60 -15.25 18.81 16.88
N GLU A 61 -15.74 19.78 17.65
CA GLU A 61 -15.56 19.82 19.11
C GLU A 61 -16.02 18.52 19.78
N GLU A 62 -17.11 17.92 19.30
CA GLU A 62 -17.66 16.69 19.84
C GLU A 62 -16.76 15.47 19.58
N LEU A 63 -16.05 15.43 18.44
CA LEU A 63 -15.08 14.38 18.15
C LEU A 63 -13.81 14.55 18.97
N ARG A 64 -13.41 15.81 19.25
CA ARG A 64 -12.30 16.09 20.16
C ARG A 64 -12.61 15.58 21.57
N GLN A 65 -13.79 15.90 22.09
CA GLN A 65 -14.25 15.41 23.40
C GLN A 65 -14.34 13.88 23.45
N ALA A 66 -14.80 13.23 22.37
CA ALA A 66 -14.84 11.78 22.30
C ALA A 66 -13.43 11.15 22.29
N SER A 67 -12.47 11.77 21.59
CA SER A 67 -11.07 11.34 21.56
C SER A 67 -10.40 11.49 22.94
N GLU A 68 -10.58 12.64 23.59
CA GLU A 68 -10.09 12.91 24.95
C GLU A 68 -10.67 11.89 25.94
N LEU A 69 -11.97 11.59 25.86
CA LEU A 69 -12.61 10.58 26.69
C LEU A 69 -11.98 9.19 26.52
N VAL A 70 -11.69 8.76 25.28
CA VAL A 70 -11.06 7.45 25.03
C VAL A 70 -9.64 7.41 25.63
N GLN A 71 -8.86 8.47 25.45
CA GLN A 71 -7.51 8.58 26.02
C GLN A 71 -7.54 8.50 27.56
N ASP A 72 -8.43 9.24 28.20
CA ASP A 72 -8.61 9.21 29.66
C ASP A 72 -9.04 7.82 30.14
N CYS A 73 -9.91 7.14 29.41
CA CYS A 73 -10.34 5.79 29.78
C CYS A 73 -9.21 4.76 29.63
N MET A 74 -8.32 4.91 28.64
CA MET A 74 -7.13 4.05 28.51
C MET A 74 -6.21 4.18 29.72
N VAL A 75 -5.98 5.41 30.20
CA VAL A 75 -5.19 5.66 31.43
C VAL A 75 -5.86 4.99 32.63
N GLN A 76 -7.18 5.12 32.78
CA GLN A 76 -7.92 4.51 33.89
C GLN A 76 -7.90 2.97 33.86
N VAL A 77 -7.91 2.35 32.68
CA VAL A 77 -7.75 0.88 32.55
C VAL A 77 -6.35 0.46 33.00
N LYS A 78 -5.31 1.18 32.57
CA LYS A 78 -3.91 0.92 32.98
C LYS A 78 -3.73 1.04 34.51
N GLU A 79 -4.42 1.99 35.12
CA GLU A 79 -4.39 2.21 36.58
C GLU A 79 -5.32 1.26 37.37
N GLY A 80 -6.08 0.38 36.70
CA GLY A 80 -7.03 -0.53 37.35
C GLY A 80 -8.29 0.16 37.91
N LYS A 81 -8.52 1.44 37.58
CA LYS A 81 -9.72 2.21 37.98
C LYS A 81 -10.94 1.90 37.12
N MET A 82 -10.73 1.37 35.92
CA MET A 82 -11.78 0.98 34.98
C MET A 82 -11.58 -0.45 34.50
N THR A 83 -12.67 -1.21 34.36
CA THR A 83 -12.59 -2.55 33.79
C THR A 83 -12.43 -2.48 32.27
N PRO A 84 -11.72 -3.43 31.63
CA PRO A 84 -11.63 -3.51 30.17
C PRO A 84 -13.01 -3.58 29.49
N ALA A 85 -14.00 -4.20 30.14
CA ALA A 85 -15.36 -4.30 29.63
C ALA A 85 -16.06 -2.92 29.55
N ALA A 86 -15.88 -2.07 30.56
CA ALA A 86 -16.42 -0.71 30.56
C ALA A 86 -15.75 0.15 29.47
N PHE A 87 -14.42 0.05 29.33
CA PHE A 87 -13.69 0.70 28.25
C PHE A 87 -14.20 0.29 26.86
N ASN A 88 -14.36 -1.02 26.61
CA ASN A 88 -14.91 -1.52 25.35
C ASN A 88 -16.33 -1.03 25.06
N ALA A 89 -17.15 -0.78 26.08
CA ALA A 89 -18.47 -0.18 25.89
C ALA A 89 -18.36 1.30 25.45
N ILE A 90 -17.44 2.06 26.05
CA ILE A 90 -17.16 3.46 25.68
C ILE A 90 -16.64 3.55 24.23
N CYS A 91 -15.69 2.70 23.86
CA CYS A 91 -15.16 2.66 22.49
C CYS A 91 -16.26 2.41 21.44
N ARG A 92 -17.18 1.48 21.72
CA ARG A 92 -18.34 1.23 20.84
C ARG A 92 -19.30 2.43 20.76
N GLY A 93 -19.50 3.13 21.86
CA GLY A 93 -20.27 4.38 21.88
C GLY A 93 -19.64 5.46 21.00
N VAL A 94 -18.33 5.66 21.11
CA VAL A 94 -17.56 6.61 20.30
C VAL A 94 -17.57 6.23 18.81
N GLN A 95 -17.39 4.94 18.48
CA GLN A 95 -17.52 4.44 17.11
C GLN A 95 -18.91 4.74 16.52
N THR A 96 -19.97 4.55 17.32
CA THR A 96 -21.35 4.85 16.88
C THR A 96 -21.53 6.35 16.64
N LEU A 97 -20.99 7.21 17.49
CA LEU A 97 -21.02 8.67 17.32
C LEU A 97 -20.31 9.11 16.03
N ILE A 98 -19.12 8.55 15.75
CA ILE A 98 -18.37 8.81 14.51
C ILE A 98 -19.19 8.36 13.30
N ALA A 99 -19.79 7.16 13.35
CA ALA A 99 -20.61 6.65 12.26
C ALA A 99 -21.83 7.53 11.96
N VAL A 100 -22.54 8.00 13.01
CA VAL A 100 -23.67 8.93 12.85
C VAL A 100 -23.22 10.25 12.25
N ARG A 101 -22.09 10.81 12.70
CA ARG A 101 -21.56 12.05 12.14
C ARG A 101 -21.18 11.91 10.68
N ARG A 102 -20.47 10.84 10.32
CA ARG A 102 -20.12 10.56 8.93
C ARG A 102 -21.36 10.50 8.03
N ARG A 103 -22.41 9.81 8.48
CA ARG A 103 -23.68 9.75 7.75
C ARG A 103 -24.33 11.13 7.59
N ASN A 104 -24.32 11.95 8.64
CA ASN A 104 -24.86 13.31 8.55
C ASN A 104 -24.03 14.19 7.60
N ASP A 105 -22.71 14.04 7.58
CA ASP A 105 -21.84 14.79 6.68
C ASP A 105 -22.08 14.37 5.22
N GLU A 106 -22.22 13.05 4.95
CA GLU A 106 -22.63 12.50 3.65
C GLU A 106 -24.00 13.06 3.21
N GLU A 107 -25.01 13.03 4.07
CA GLU A 107 -26.35 13.58 3.77
C GLU A 107 -26.31 15.10 3.51
N MET A 108 -25.48 15.85 4.24
CA MET A 108 -25.32 17.29 4.01
C MET A 108 -24.60 17.60 2.69
N ASP A 109 -23.67 16.75 2.26
CA ASP A 109 -22.99 16.90 0.97
C ASP A 109 -23.92 16.51 -0.19
N ASP A 110 -24.79 15.52 -0.01
CA ASP A 110 -25.87 15.20 -0.95
C ASP A 110 -26.81 16.39 -1.11
N ILE A 111 -27.31 16.96 0.00
CA ILE A 111 -28.17 18.16 -0.02
C ILE A 111 -27.49 19.33 -0.74
N ARG A 112 -26.20 19.58 -0.48
CA ARG A 112 -25.47 20.66 -1.17
C ARG A 112 -25.34 20.40 -2.67
N THR A 113 -25.15 19.14 -3.06
CA THR A 113 -25.04 18.75 -4.46
C THR A 113 -26.37 18.99 -5.16
N GLU A 114 -27.48 18.55 -4.57
CA GLU A 114 -28.83 18.83 -5.04
C GLU A 114 -29.11 20.34 -5.14
N GLU A 115 -28.72 21.13 -4.13
CA GLU A 115 -28.87 22.60 -4.16
C GLU A 115 -28.04 23.25 -5.29
N ILE A 116 -26.81 22.77 -5.52
CA ILE A 116 -25.94 23.25 -6.61
C ILE A 116 -26.53 22.88 -7.96
N GLU A 117 -27.02 21.66 -8.12
CA GLU A 117 -27.67 21.20 -9.35
C GLU A 117 -28.95 21.98 -9.63
N ALA A 118 -29.78 22.21 -8.62
CA ALA A 118 -30.98 23.03 -8.72
C ALA A 118 -30.64 24.47 -9.12
N ALA A 119 -29.63 25.08 -8.49
CA ALA A 119 -29.17 26.43 -8.83
C ALA A 119 -28.57 26.49 -10.26
N ALA A 120 -27.86 25.45 -10.70
CA ALA A 120 -27.32 25.35 -12.05
C ALA A 120 -28.43 25.20 -13.10
N ALA A 121 -29.46 24.38 -12.81
CA ALA A 121 -30.63 24.21 -13.66
C ALA A 121 -31.40 25.54 -13.81
N GLU A 122 -31.63 26.25 -12.70
CA GLU A 122 -32.23 27.58 -12.70
C GLU A 122 -31.42 28.58 -13.55
N PHE A 123 -30.10 28.60 -13.37
CA PHE A 123 -29.20 29.48 -14.14
C PHE A 123 -29.24 29.20 -15.65
N LEU A 124 -29.39 27.95 -16.07
CA LEU A 124 -29.49 27.56 -17.48
C LEU A 124 -30.88 27.82 -18.09
N GLY A 125 -31.86 28.28 -17.31
CA GLY A 125 -33.25 28.39 -17.75
C GLY A 125 -33.87 27.04 -18.09
N LEU A 126 -33.21 25.96 -17.70
CA LEU A 126 -33.76 24.62 -17.69
C LEU A 126 -34.57 24.54 -16.39
N HIS A 127 -35.81 25.03 -16.41
CA HIS A 127 -36.80 24.42 -15.53
C HIS A 127 -36.90 22.98 -15.97
N ALA A 128 -36.02 22.13 -15.43
CA ALA A 128 -36.13 20.70 -15.56
C ALA A 128 -37.53 20.39 -15.04
N ASN A 129 -38.42 20.06 -15.97
CA ASN A 129 -39.73 19.60 -15.58
C ASN A 129 -39.45 18.34 -14.75
N LEU A 130 -39.68 18.41 -13.44
CA LEU A 130 -39.31 17.33 -12.51
C LEU A 130 -39.91 16.00 -13.00
N ASP A 131 -41.11 16.07 -13.58
CA ASP A 131 -41.79 14.96 -14.26
C ASP A 131 -40.94 14.29 -15.36
N VAL A 132 -40.12 15.05 -16.11
CA VAL A 132 -39.25 14.51 -17.17
C VAL A 132 -38.00 13.86 -16.58
N LEU A 133 -37.44 14.40 -15.49
CA LEU A 133 -36.32 13.78 -14.78
C LEU A 133 -36.76 12.51 -14.06
N GLU A 134 -37.93 12.54 -13.40
CA GLU A 134 -38.54 11.37 -12.77
C GLU A 134 -38.84 10.29 -13.81
N ALA A 135 -39.46 10.64 -14.94
CA ALA A 135 -39.67 9.70 -16.04
C ALA A 135 -38.34 9.15 -16.62
N ALA A 136 -37.28 9.95 -16.68
CA ALA A 136 -35.96 9.49 -17.12
C ALA A 136 -35.33 8.52 -16.10
N ALA A 137 -35.48 8.80 -14.81
CA ALA A 137 -35.04 7.91 -13.73
C ALA A 137 -35.80 6.58 -13.78
N GLU A 138 -37.13 6.61 -13.89
CA GLU A 138 -37.96 5.40 -14.06
C GLU A 138 -37.56 4.60 -15.31
N MET A 139 -37.23 5.28 -16.41
CA MET A 139 -36.75 4.62 -17.63
C MET A 139 -35.40 3.95 -17.41
N ASN A 140 -34.48 4.59 -16.69
CA ASN A 140 -33.17 4.01 -16.34
C ASN A 140 -33.33 2.81 -15.40
N ASP A 141 -34.14 2.94 -14.35
CA ASP A 141 -34.42 1.84 -13.41
C ASP A 141 -35.00 0.63 -14.14
N ARG A 142 -35.90 0.86 -15.10
CA ARG A 142 -36.46 -0.21 -15.91
C ARG A 142 -35.43 -0.82 -16.87
N GLN A 143 -34.53 -0.02 -17.44
CA GLN A 143 -33.42 -0.53 -18.24
C GLN A 143 -32.47 -1.41 -17.40
N ASP A 144 -32.13 -0.97 -16.20
CA ASP A 144 -31.28 -1.72 -15.28
C ASP A 144 -31.94 -3.01 -14.83
N GLN A 145 -33.26 -2.99 -14.57
CA GLN A 145 -34.03 -4.21 -14.30
C GLN A 145 -33.94 -5.20 -15.47
N TYR A 146 -34.17 -4.76 -16.72
CA TYR A 146 -34.06 -5.64 -17.89
C TYR A 146 -32.65 -6.19 -18.07
N ARG A 147 -31.61 -5.39 -17.81
CA ARG A 147 -30.22 -5.85 -17.86
C ARG A 147 -29.94 -6.87 -16.76
N ALA A 148 -30.45 -6.66 -15.56
CA ALA A 148 -30.30 -7.59 -14.45
C ALA A 148 -30.98 -8.94 -14.73
N GLU A 149 -32.20 -8.92 -15.27
CA GLU A 149 -32.91 -10.11 -15.74
C GLU A 149 -32.13 -10.82 -16.86
N ALA A 150 -31.56 -10.06 -17.81
CA ALA A 150 -30.73 -10.63 -18.86
C ALA A 150 -29.45 -11.31 -18.33
N LEU A 151 -28.89 -10.84 -17.20
CA LEU A 151 -27.78 -11.53 -16.54
C LEU A 151 -28.21 -12.88 -15.96
N VAL A 152 -29.43 -12.99 -15.45
CA VAL A 152 -30.01 -14.26 -14.98
C VAL A 152 -30.19 -15.20 -16.16
N ASP A 153 -30.83 -14.74 -17.23
CA ASP A 153 -31.11 -15.53 -18.44
C ASP A 153 -29.83 -16.06 -19.10
N GLN A 154 -28.74 -15.28 -19.07
CA GLN A 154 -27.43 -15.66 -19.62
C GLN A 154 -26.57 -16.48 -18.63
N GLY A 155 -27.08 -16.76 -17.42
CA GLY A 155 -26.42 -17.59 -16.42
C GLY A 155 -25.26 -16.92 -15.69
N PHE A 156 -25.26 -15.58 -15.58
CA PHE A 156 -24.30 -14.80 -14.79
C PHE A 156 -24.85 -14.39 -13.42
N ALA A 157 -26.17 -14.47 -13.22
CA ALA A 157 -26.83 -14.13 -11.97
C ALA A 157 -27.89 -15.18 -11.58
N GLU A 158 -28.30 -15.15 -10.31
CA GLU A 158 -29.36 -15.96 -9.74
C GLU A 158 -30.38 -15.03 -9.07
N VAL A 159 -31.66 -15.29 -9.28
CA VAL A 159 -32.74 -14.63 -8.55
C VAL A 159 -32.92 -15.34 -7.21
N LYS A 160 -32.95 -14.57 -6.14
CA LYS A 160 -33.33 -15.05 -4.82
C LYS A 160 -34.75 -14.58 -4.53
N GLU A 161 -35.65 -15.53 -4.37
CA GLU A 161 -37.02 -15.23 -3.95
C GLU A 161 -37.00 -14.51 -2.59
N PRO A 162 -37.68 -13.36 -2.49
CA PRO A 162 -37.72 -12.59 -1.25
C PRO A 162 -38.52 -13.37 -0.20
N PHE A 163 -38.15 -13.21 1.08
CA PHE A 163 -38.89 -13.84 2.16
C PHE A 163 -40.31 -13.25 2.31
N ASN A 164 -40.48 -11.98 1.95
CA ASN A 164 -41.77 -11.29 1.94
C ASN A 164 -42.24 -11.11 0.48
N PRO A 165 -43.46 -11.55 0.11
CA PRO A 165 -43.99 -11.38 -1.25
C PRO A 165 -44.12 -9.92 -1.69
N ASP A 166 -44.16 -8.96 -0.76
CA ASP A 166 -44.23 -7.52 -1.06
C ASP A 166 -42.84 -6.90 -1.36
N GLN A 167 -41.75 -7.64 -1.13
CA GLN A 167 -40.40 -7.16 -1.44
C GLN A 167 -40.02 -7.52 -2.89
N PRO A 168 -39.25 -6.68 -3.59
CA PRO A 168 -38.71 -7.04 -4.89
C PRO A 168 -37.75 -8.22 -4.76
N SER A 169 -37.67 -9.05 -5.81
CA SER A 169 -36.70 -10.15 -5.85
C SER A 169 -35.28 -9.59 -5.92
N GLU A 170 -34.37 -10.22 -5.18
CA GLU A 170 -32.97 -9.81 -5.18
C GLU A 170 -32.19 -10.62 -6.21
N ILE A 171 -31.44 -9.95 -7.10
CA ILE A 171 -30.60 -10.61 -8.10
C ILE A 171 -29.16 -10.61 -7.61
N PHE A 172 -28.53 -11.79 -7.60
CA PHE A 172 -27.16 -11.95 -7.13
C PHE A 172 -26.25 -12.47 -8.24
N LEU A 173 -25.03 -11.92 -8.36
CA LEU A 173 -24.01 -12.50 -9.22
C LEU A 173 -23.60 -13.90 -8.70
N ASN A 174 -23.72 -14.90 -9.57
CA ASN A 174 -23.13 -16.21 -9.35
C ASN A 174 -21.61 -16.18 -9.60
N ASP A 175 -20.93 -17.31 -9.49
CA ASP A 175 -19.47 -17.36 -9.61
C ASP A 175 -18.97 -16.90 -10.99
N ARG A 176 -19.72 -17.23 -12.03
CA ARG A 176 -19.46 -16.80 -13.41
C ARG A 176 -19.62 -15.29 -13.56
N GLY A 177 -20.71 -14.74 -13.02
CA GLY A 177 -20.95 -13.29 -12.95
C GLY A 177 -19.85 -12.54 -12.22
N ARG A 178 -19.46 -13.01 -11.03
CA ARG A 178 -18.41 -12.37 -10.24
C ARG A 178 -17.07 -12.36 -10.95
N ARG A 179 -16.70 -13.46 -11.63
CA ARG A 179 -15.49 -13.49 -12.47
C ARG A 179 -15.58 -12.49 -13.61
N ARG A 180 -16.72 -12.45 -14.32
CA ARG A 180 -16.91 -11.56 -15.47
C ARG A 180 -16.88 -10.07 -15.11
N PHE A 181 -17.36 -9.69 -13.93
CA PHE A 181 -17.39 -8.30 -13.49
C PHE A 181 -16.24 -7.93 -12.53
N GLY A 182 -15.27 -8.83 -12.31
CA GLY A 182 -14.10 -8.55 -11.49
C GLY A 182 -14.35 -8.54 -9.97
N TYR A 183 -15.52 -8.99 -9.52
CA TYR A 183 -15.88 -9.09 -8.09
C TYR A 183 -15.40 -10.40 -7.44
N ARG A 184 -14.37 -11.05 -7.98
CA ARG A 184 -13.86 -12.30 -7.43
C ARG A 184 -12.96 -12.01 -6.25
N ASN A 185 -13.39 -12.42 -5.05
CA ASN A 185 -12.58 -12.50 -3.82
C ASN A 185 -11.71 -11.27 -3.48
N LEU A 186 -11.99 -10.08 -4.02
CA LEU A 186 -11.15 -8.88 -3.87
C LEU A 186 -10.75 -8.64 -2.42
N HIS A 187 -11.71 -8.79 -1.50
CA HIS A 187 -11.47 -8.59 -0.08
C HIS A 187 -10.58 -9.69 0.54
N SER A 188 -10.84 -10.96 0.22
CA SER A 188 -10.05 -12.09 0.72
C SER A 188 -8.63 -12.05 0.18
N THR A 189 -8.45 -11.74 -1.12
CA THR A 189 -7.14 -11.53 -1.72
C THR A 189 -6.43 -10.37 -1.02
N GLN A 190 -7.10 -9.25 -0.75
CA GLN A 190 -6.49 -8.12 -0.06
C GLN A 190 -6.05 -8.48 1.37
N GLN A 191 -6.87 -9.22 2.11
CA GLN A 191 -6.53 -9.70 3.46
C GLN A 191 -5.31 -10.61 3.42
N LEU A 192 -5.29 -11.59 2.51
CA LEU A 192 -4.15 -12.48 2.34
C LEU A 192 -2.88 -11.72 1.96
N LEU A 193 -2.96 -10.72 1.08
CA LEU A 193 -1.82 -9.87 0.74
C LEU A 193 -1.31 -9.06 1.95
N ASN A 194 -2.19 -8.59 2.83
CA ASN A 194 -1.76 -7.97 4.09
C ASN A 194 -1.03 -8.98 4.98
N GLU A 195 -1.58 -10.19 5.12
CA GLU A 195 -0.98 -11.23 5.96
C GLU A 195 0.39 -11.70 5.44
N ILE A 196 0.58 -11.76 4.12
CA ILE A 196 1.86 -12.08 3.50
C ILE A 196 2.86 -10.93 3.72
N ASP A 197 2.42 -9.68 3.54
CA ASP A 197 3.27 -8.50 3.74
C ASP A 197 3.76 -8.37 5.19
N ASP A 198 2.88 -8.64 6.16
CA ASP A 198 3.22 -8.70 7.59
C ASP A 198 4.28 -9.80 7.84
N GLN A 199 4.07 -11.01 7.28
CA GLN A 199 5.02 -12.12 7.42
C GLN A 199 6.39 -11.85 6.78
N LEU A 200 6.43 -11.15 5.64
CA LEU A 200 7.68 -10.75 4.99
C LEU A 200 8.35 -9.57 5.72
N THR A 201 7.60 -8.78 6.46
CA THR A 201 8.15 -7.67 7.26
C THR A 201 8.77 -8.17 8.56
N ASP A 202 8.09 -9.10 9.22
CA ASP A 202 8.55 -9.77 10.45
C ASP A 202 9.30 -11.07 10.15
N TYR A 203 9.95 -11.14 8.97
CA TYR A 203 10.58 -12.36 8.48
C TYR A 203 11.68 -12.85 9.43
N ASN A 204 11.58 -14.11 9.85
CA ASN A 204 12.58 -14.80 10.64
C ASN A 204 13.00 -16.08 9.89
N PRO A 205 14.29 -16.19 9.45
CA PRO A 205 14.80 -17.34 8.72
C PRO A 205 14.53 -18.69 9.39
N PHE A 206 14.41 -18.72 10.72
CA PHE A 206 14.21 -19.96 11.48
C PHE A 206 12.75 -20.41 11.57
N LEU A 207 11.78 -19.54 11.26
CA LEU A 207 10.34 -19.80 11.48
C LEU A 207 9.49 -19.69 10.22
N SER A 208 9.98 -19.02 9.18
CA SER A 208 9.21 -18.70 7.99
C SER A 208 9.60 -19.59 6.81
N ASP A 209 8.61 -20.19 6.16
CA ASP A 209 8.79 -20.95 4.91
C ASP A 209 8.65 -20.02 3.70
N LEU A 210 9.76 -19.38 3.31
CA LEU A 210 9.82 -18.46 2.17
C LEU A 210 9.44 -19.13 0.84
N PRO A 211 9.82 -20.40 0.55
CA PRO A 211 9.29 -21.17 -0.58
C PRO A 211 7.75 -21.30 -0.59
N GLU A 212 7.12 -21.48 0.57
CA GLU A 212 5.67 -21.55 0.66
C GLU A 212 5.01 -20.19 0.37
N LEU A 213 5.55 -19.09 0.90
CA LEU A 213 5.04 -17.74 0.63
C LEU A 213 5.19 -17.35 -0.84
N THR A 214 6.32 -17.66 -1.47
CA THR A 214 6.54 -17.41 -2.90
C THR A 214 5.61 -18.25 -3.77
N GLY A 215 5.35 -19.50 -3.41
CA GLY A 215 4.36 -20.35 -4.06
C GLY A 215 2.94 -19.75 -3.99
N LEU A 216 2.52 -19.30 -2.81
CA LEU A 216 1.23 -18.63 -2.63
C LEU A 216 1.11 -17.34 -3.45
N LEU A 217 2.17 -16.51 -3.51
CA LEU A 217 2.19 -15.31 -4.33
C LEU A 217 2.08 -15.61 -5.82
N ALA A 218 2.72 -16.68 -6.30
CA ALA A 218 2.62 -17.11 -7.69
C ALA A 218 1.19 -17.57 -8.05
N GLU A 219 0.54 -18.36 -7.18
CA GLU A 219 -0.86 -18.78 -7.35
C GLU A 219 -1.80 -17.57 -7.39
N LEU A 220 -1.61 -16.60 -6.49
CA LEU A 220 -2.40 -15.36 -6.48
C LEU A 220 -2.16 -14.51 -7.73
N GLN A 221 -0.91 -14.44 -8.20
CA GLN A 221 -0.58 -13.71 -9.42
C GLN A 221 -1.33 -14.31 -10.62
N GLU A 222 -1.24 -15.63 -10.80
CA GLU A 222 -1.92 -16.36 -11.88
C GLU A 222 -3.43 -16.13 -11.81
N ASP A 223 -4.06 -16.25 -10.64
CA ASP A 223 -5.51 -16.06 -10.49
C ASP A 223 -5.97 -14.63 -10.85
N VAL A 224 -5.19 -13.61 -10.48
CA VAL A 224 -5.47 -12.21 -10.80
C VAL A 224 -5.25 -11.93 -12.29
N GLU A 225 -4.17 -12.43 -12.88
CA GLU A 225 -3.86 -12.27 -14.32
C GLU A 225 -4.89 -13.00 -15.20
N ASP A 226 -5.36 -14.18 -14.79
CA ASP A 226 -6.45 -14.90 -15.44
C ASP A 226 -7.77 -14.13 -15.36
N THR A 227 -8.08 -13.56 -14.19
CA THR A 227 -9.30 -12.76 -14.00
C THR A 227 -9.25 -11.49 -14.87
N LEU A 228 -8.12 -10.79 -14.92
CA LEU A 228 -7.93 -9.64 -15.81
C LEU A 228 -8.02 -10.03 -17.29
N SER A 229 -7.50 -11.20 -17.67
CA SER A 229 -7.60 -11.73 -19.03
C SER A 229 -9.05 -12.04 -19.41
N VAL A 230 -9.83 -12.64 -18.52
CA VAL A 230 -11.27 -12.87 -18.72
C VAL A 230 -12.03 -11.55 -18.81
N LEU A 231 -11.64 -10.53 -18.05
CA LEU A 231 -12.25 -9.20 -18.11
C LEU A 231 -12.01 -8.50 -19.45
N ALA A 232 -10.83 -8.67 -20.03
CA ALA A 232 -10.45 -8.09 -21.33
C ALA A 232 -11.13 -8.77 -22.53
N ARG A 233 -11.73 -9.95 -22.35
CA ARG A 233 -12.39 -10.74 -23.40
C ARG A 233 -13.85 -10.35 -23.58
N ASP A 234 -14.14 -9.65 -24.68
CA ASP A 234 -15.50 -9.23 -25.03
C ASP A 234 -16.42 -10.40 -25.43
N ASP A 235 -15.86 -11.51 -25.94
CA ASP A 235 -16.63 -12.66 -26.43
C ASP A 235 -17.35 -13.44 -25.32
N LEU A 236 -16.94 -13.23 -24.06
CA LEU A 236 -17.52 -13.85 -22.88
C LEU A 236 -18.44 -12.91 -22.10
N ALA A 237 -18.63 -11.67 -22.58
CA ALA A 237 -19.46 -10.70 -21.92
C ALA A 237 -20.95 -11.02 -22.12
N PRO A 238 -21.79 -10.83 -21.07
CA PRO A 238 -23.23 -10.85 -21.26
C PRO A 238 -23.64 -9.72 -22.19
N PHE A 239 -24.63 -9.96 -23.04
CA PHE A 239 -25.16 -8.97 -23.96
C PHE A 239 -26.36 -8.25 -23.36
N ASP A 240 -26.43 -6.94 -23.59
CA ASP A 240 -27.59 -6.12 -23.28
C ASP A 240 -28.69 -6.39 -24.32
N PRO A 241 -29.88 -6.88 -23.91
CA PRO A 241 -30.95 -7.22 -24.84
C PRO A 241 -31.51 -5.99 -25.57
N LEU A 242 -31.34 -4.78 -25.04
CA LEU A 242 -31.87 -3.56 -25.62
C LEU A 242 -30.94 -2.97 -26.69
N THR A 243 -29.63 -3.09 -26.50
CA THR A 243 -28.63 -2.45 -27.37
C THR A 243 -27.85 -3.45 -28.22
N GLY A 244 -27.83 -4.73 -27.84
CA GLY A 244 -26.97 -5.75 -28.43
C GLY A 244 -25.49 -5.60 -28.08
N GLN A 245 -25.13 -4.64 -27.24
CA GLN A 245 -23.74 -4.40 -26.80
C GLN A 245 -23.40 -5.28 -25.60
N SER A 246 -22.11 -5.48 -25.33
CA SER A 246 -21.67 -6.16 -24.10
C SER A 246 -21.95 -5.30 -22.86
N ILE A 247 -22.46 -5.94 -21.81
CA ILE A 247 -22.62 -5.33 -20.50
C ILE A 247 -21.25 -5.35 -19.81
N THR A 248 -20.62 -4.19 -19.72
CA THR A 248 -19.30 -4.01 -19.08
C THR A 248 -19.40 -3.54 -17.64
N GLU A 249 -20.52 -2.90 -17.27
CA GLU A 249 -20.80 -2.38 -15.95
C GLU A 249 -21.97 -3.13 -15.31
N LEU A 250 -21.91 -3.31 -13.99
CA LEU A 250 -22.94 -4.04 -13.27
C LEU A 250 -24.22 -3.19 -13.19
N PRO A 251 -25.40 -3.66 -13.65
CA PRO A 251 -26.64 -2.91 -13.55
C PRO A 251 -27.01 -2.61 -12.10
N THR A 252 -27.65 -1.46 -11.88
CA THR A 252 -28.14 -1.08 -10.54
C THR A 252 -29.09 -2.16 -10.00
N GLY A 253 -28.96 -2.48 -8.71
CA GLY A 253 -29.78 -3.48 -8.03
C GLY A 253 -29.25 -4.92 -8.08
N VAL A 254 -28.24 -5.22 -8.91
CA VAL A 254 -27.57 -6.53 -8.88
C VAL A 254 -26.57 -6.58 -7.72
N GLN A 255 -26.77 -7.50 -6.79
CA GLN A 255 -25.94 -7.63 -5.59
C GLN A 255 -24.80 -8.63 -5.80
N THR A 256 -23.67 -8.39 -5.12
CA THR A 256 -22.65 -9.41 -4.93
C THR A 256 -22.90 -10.09 -3.57
N ARG A 257 -22.88 -11.43 -3.49
CA ARG A 257 -23.13 -12.17 -2.23
C ARG A 257 -22.11 -11.90 -1.11
N SER A 258 -21.11 -11.04 -1.33
CA SER A 258 -20.11 -10.73 -0.33
C SER A 258 -20.73 -9.91 0.80
N ARG A 259 -21.04 -10.58 1.93
CA ARG A 259 -21.61 -9.96 3.15
C ARG A 259 -20.79 -8.76 3.66
N LEU A 260 -19.53 -8.64 3.23
CA LEU A 260 -18.60 -7.58 3.61
C LEU A 260 -18.61 -6.36 2.65
N HIS A 261 -19.26 -6.44 1.49
CA HIS A 261 -19.28 -5.34 0.52
C HIS A 261 -20.23 -4.20 0.85
N ARG A 262 -21.15 -4.34 1.82
CA ARG A 262 -22.03 -3.23 2.23
C ARG A 262 -21.29 -2.02 2.83
N LEU A 263 -20.02 -2.16 3.18
CA LEU A 263 -19.25 -1.10 3.84
C LEU A 263 -18.22 -0.43 2.92
N ILE A 264 -18.13 -0.88 1.68
CA ILE A 264 -17.11 -0.41 0.75
C ILE A 264 -17.82 0.06 -0.52
N HIS A 265 -18.45 1.23 -0.43
CA HIS A 265 -18.79 2.06 -1.59
C HIS A 265 -17.51 2.67 -2.17
N ASP A 266 -16.51 1.85 -2.47
CA ASP A 266 -15.35 2.35 -3.18
C ASP A 266 -15.76 2.50 -4.64
N GLU A 267 -15.79 3.76 -5.10
CA GLU A 267 -16.00 4.17 -6.50
C GLU A 267 -14.96 3.56 -7.47
N VAL A 268 -13.98 2.82 -6.94
CA VAL A 268 -12.90 2.21 -7.69
C VAL A 268 -13.43 1.04 -8.51
N LYS A 269 -13.19 1.07 -9.81
CA LYS A 269 -13.62 0.00 -10.72
C LYS A 269 -12.95 -1.32 -10.33
N PRO A 270 -13.64 -2.47 -10.36
CA PRO A 270 -13.05 -3.77 -10.02
C PRO A 270 -11.76 -4.08 -10.81
N GLN A 271 -11.67 -3.62 -12.06
CA GLN A 271 -10.48 -3.73 -12.89
C GLN A 271 -9.27 -2.99 -12.30
N GLU A 272 -9.48 -1.77 -11.80
CA GLU A 272 -8.43 -0.95 -11.17
C GLU A 272 -7.95 -1.59 -9.87
N ARG A 273 -8.89 -2.13 -9.07
CA ARG A 273 -8.58 -2.91 -7.86
C ARG A 273 -7.72 -4.13 -8.16
N LEU A 274 -8.07 -4.91 -9.19
CA LEU A 274 -7.29 -6.07 -9.59
C LEU A 274 -5.89 -5.69 -10.09
N GLN A 275 -5.76 -4.56 -10.81
CA GLN A 275 -4.46 -4.03 -11.22
C GLN A 275 -3.61 -3.58 -10.03
N GLU A 276 -4.20 -2.92 -9.04
CA GLU A 276 -3.55 -2.56 -7.79
C GLU A 276 -3.05 -3.81 -7.05
N GLN A 277 -3.92 -4.82 -6.92
CA GLN A 277 -3.56 -6.11 -6.30
C GLN A 277 -2.43 -6.81 -7.04
N LEU A 278 -2.46 -6.83 -8.37
CA LEU A 278 -1.38 -7.37 -9.18
C LEU A 278 -0.05 -6.62 -8.95
N GLY A 279 -0.10 -5.29 -8.88
CA GLY A 279 1.06 -4.47 -8.55
C GLY A 279 1.62 -4.80 -7.17
N ARG A 280 0.74 -5.01 -6.18
CA ARG A 280 1.14 -5.40 -4.83
C ARG A 280 1.73 -6.81 -4.77
N ILE A 281 1.12 -7.78 -5.45
CA ILE A 281 1.65 -9.15 -5.57
C ILE A 281 3.08 -9.10 -6.11
N LYS A 282 3.30 -8.39 -7.24
CA LYS A 282 4.64 -8.24 -7.84
C LYS A 282 5.67 -7.60 -6.90
N HIS A 283 5.23 -6.64 -6.08
CA HIS A 283 6.09 -6.03 -5.06
C HIS A 283 6.48 -7.03 -3.97
N LEU A 284 5.50 -7.78 -3.44
CA LEU A 284 5.74 -8.79 -2.41
C LEU A 284 6.59 -9.95 -2.93
N THR A 285 6.39 -10.37 -4.18
CA THR A 285 7.23 -11.39 -4.83
C THR A 285 8.70 -10.95 -4.87
N ARG A 286 8.97 -9.71 -5.30
CA ARG A 286 10.33 -9.16 -5.29
C ARG A 286 10.92 -9.09 -3.89
N LYS A 287 10.14 -8.66 -2.89
CA LYS A 287 10.57 -8.61 -1.49
C LYS A 287 10.94 -10.02 -0.97
N ALA A 288 10.17 -11.04 -1.34
CA ALA A 288 10.48 -12.42 -0.99
C ALA A 288 11.74 -12.94 -1.71
N GLU A 289 11.94 -12.62 -2.98
CA GLU A 289 13.17 -12.96 -3.72
C GLU A 289 14.41 -12.30 -3.13
N GLU A 290 14.32 -11.03 -2.72
CA GLU A 290 15.40 -10.30 -2.04
C GLU A 290 15.77 -10.95 -0.70
N LEU A 291 14.79 -11.40 0.08
CA LEU A 291 15.02 -12.14 1.32
C LEU A 291 15.69 -13.50 1.06
N ALA A 292 15.24 -14.23 0.02
CA ALA A 292 15.82 -15.52 -0.34
C ALA A 292 17.30 -15.38 -0.71
N GLN A 293 17.63 -14.35 -1.50
CA GLN A 293 19.02 -14.08 -1.88
C GLN A 293 19.89 -13.76 -0.65
N HIS A 294 19.35 -13.02 0.32
CA HIS A 294 20.07 -12.69 1.55
C HIS A 294 20.32 -13.93 2.43
N GLU A 295 19.43 -14.92 2.42
CA GLU A 295 19.65 -16.21 3.10
C GLU A 295 20.77 -17.01 2.44
N ASP A 296 20.75 -17.11 1.11
CA ASP A 296 21.79 -17.79 0.35
C ASP A 296 23.16 -17.13 0.56
N ASP A 297 23.22 -15.80 0.57
CA ASP A 297 24.44 -15.03 0.80
C ASP A 297 24.98 -15.22 2.23
N ASN A 298 24.10 -15.24 3.24
CA ASN A 298 24.46 -15.50 4.64
C ASN A 298 24.96 -16.93 4.85
N GLN A 299 24.28 -17.93 4.26
CA GLN A 299 24.69 -19.32 4.36
C GLN A 299 26.08 -19.53 3.72
N GLY A 300 26.36 -18.86 2.60
CA GLY A 300 27.68 -18.88 1.98
C GLY A 300 28.79 -18.27 2.85
N GLN A 301 28.47 -17.24 3.65
CA GLN A 301 29.44 -16.65 4.60
C GLN A 301 29.71 -17.58 5.79
N GLU A 302 28.68 -18.19 6.37
CA GLU A 302 28.86 -19.14 7.50
C GLU A 302 29.65 -20.39 7.09
N GLU A 303 29.44 -20.89 5.87
CA GLU A 303 30.22 -22.01 5.33
C GLU A 303 31.69 -21.61 5.09
N ALA A 304 31.96 -20.39 4.62
CA ALA A 304 33.31 -19.88 4.42
C ALA A 304 34.06 -19.61 5.75
N GLU A 305 33.36 -19.23 6.82
CA GLU A 305 33.97 -19.08 8.15
C GLU A 305 34.23 -20.44 8.82
N THR A 306 33.35 -21.43 8.60
CA THR A 306 33.49 -22.77 9.17
C THR A 306 34.62 -23.56 8.51
N TYR A 307 34.79 -23.41 7.20
CA TYR A 307 35.99 -23.81 6.47
C TYR A 307 36.95 -22.63 6.39
N GLY A 308 37.38 -22.13 7.56
CA GLY A 308 38.51 -21.20 7.63
C GLY A 308 39.63 -21.72 6.73
N PRO A 309 40.26 -20.85 5.92
CA PRO A 309 41.18 -21.27 4.88
C PRO A 309 42.13 -22.26 5.52
N GLU A 310 42.18 -23.49 4.99
CA GLU A 310 43.24 -24.41 5.33
C GLU A 310 44.49 -23.57 5.21
N LEU A 311 45.09 -23.26 6.37
CA LEU A 311 46.38 -22.62 6.45
C LEU A 311 47.25 -23.60 5.69
N GLU A 312 47.45 -23.33 4.40
CA GLU A 312 48.55 -23.89 3.66
C GLU A 312 49.74 -23.48 4.51
N VAL A 313 50.17 -24.44 5.32
CA VAL A 313 51.40 -24.37 6.09
C VAL A 313 52.43 -24.25 4.99
N ALA A 314 52.77 -23.00 4.64
CA ALA A 314 53.87 -22.70 3.78
C ALA A 314 55.07 -23.33 4.47
N GLU A 315 55.49 -24.48 3.95
CA GLU A 315 56.70 -25.15 4.42
C GLU A 315 57.81 -24.10 4.38
N PRO A 316 58.52 -23.87 5.51
CA PRO A 316 59.61 -22.92 5.53
C PRO A 316 60.77 -23.53 4.75
N TYR A 317 60.76 -23.38 3.43
CA TYR A 317 61.98 -23.48 2.65
C TYR A 317 62.84 -22.28 3.01
N GLY A 318 63.76 -22.51 3.95
CA GLY A 318 64.87 -21.62 4.23
C GLY A 318 65.66 -21.40 2.94
N GLN A 319 65.50 -20.22 2.34
CA GLN A 319 66.46 -19.71 1.37
C GLN A 319 67.41 -18.77 2.10
N GLU A 320 68.68 -19.18 2.11
CA GLU A 320 69.82 -18.35 2.50
C GLU A 320 69.89 -17.09 1.63
N PRO A 321 70.35 -15.95 2.18
CA PRO A 321 70.52 -14.74 1.40
C PRO A 321 71.87 -14.78 0.67
N GLU A 322 71.85 -15.08 -0.63
CA GLU A 322 72.98 -14.78 -1.51
C GLU A 322 72.69 -13.50 -2.31
N ALA A 323 73.49 -12.47 -2.03
CA ALA A 323 73.57 -11.26 -2.81
C ALA A 323 74.65 -11.40 -3.88
N VAL A 324 74.32 -11.38 -5.18
CA VAL A 324 75.16 -10.68 -6.20
C VAL A 324 74.43 -10.41 -7.53
N ALA A 325 74.59 -9.17 -8.00
CA ALA A 325 74.83 -8.67 -9.37
C ALA A 325 73.91 -9.04 -10.57
N THR A 326 73.26 -7.99 -11.08
CA THR A 326 73.19 -7.51 -12.49
C THR A 326 73.67 -8.43 -13.62
N TYR A 327 72.81 -8.69 -14.61
CA TYR A 327 73.00 -8.39 -16.05
C TYR A 327 71.69 -8.69 -16.82
N GLY A 328 71.24 -7.74 -17.68
CA GLY A 328 70.06 -7.89 -18.53
C GLY A 328 70.23 -8.90 -19.69
N PRO A 329 69.13 -9.26 -20.37
CA PRO A 329 68.92 -8.64 -21.69
C PRO A 329 67.47 -8.29 -22.04
N GLU A 330 67.39 -7.42 -23.06
CA GLU A 330 66.26 -6.74 -23.70
C GLU A 330 65.04 -7.61 -24.07
N PRO A 331 63.80 -7.08 -23.95
CA PRO A 331 62.68 -7.57 -24.72
C PRO A 331 62.47 -6.74 -26.00
N LYS A 332 62.32 -7.47 -27.10
CA LYS A 332 62.02 -6.96 -28.44
C LYS A 332 60.60 -6.40 -28.52
N VAL A 333 60.53 -5.34 -29.29
CA VAL A 333 59.37 -4.60 -29.79
C VAL A 333 58.30 -5.51 -30.39
N ALA A 334 57.04 -5.33 -29.99
CA ALA A 334 55.87 -5.65 -30.80
C ALA A 334 54.96 -4.42 -30.81
N ALA A 335 54.85 -3.81 -32.00
CA ALA A 335 53.98 -2.69 -32.26
C ALA A 335 52.56 -3.18 -32.54
N THR A 336 51.56 -2.52 -31.98
CA THR A 336 50.20 -2.47 -32.54
C THR A 336 49.63 -1.07 -32.41
N TYR A 337 49.25 -0.54 -33.57
CA TYR A 337 48.57 0.72 -33.84
C TYR A 337 47.17 0.81 -33.18
N GLY A 338 46.80 1.99 -32.69
CA GLY A 338 45.41 2.39 -32.42
C GLY A 338 45.34 3.86 -31.93
N PRO A 339 44.42 4.71 -32.44
CA PRO A 339 44.64 6.15 -32.56
C PRO A 339 44.17 6.99 -31.38
N GLU A 340 44.70 8.22 -31.37
CA GLU A 340 44.56 9.33 -30.44
C GLU A 340 43.10 9.66 -30.07
N LEU A 341 42.87 9.87 -28.77
CA LEU A 341 41.67 10.46 -28.20
C LEU A 341 42.05 11.82 -27.63
N GLU A 342 41.46 12.88 -28.20
CA GLU A 342 41.67 14.27 -27.82
C GLU A 342 41.24 14.53 -26.37
N GLU A 343 42.09 15.27 -25.66
CA GLU A 343 41.89 15.74 -24.29
C GLU A 343 40.77 16.78 -24.24
N ALA A 344 39.79 16.57 -23.37
CA ALA A 344 38.86 17.60 -22.91
C ALA A 344 39.11 17.84 -21.42
N GLU A 345 39.60 19.03 -21.09
CA GLU A 345 39.77 19.50 -19.72
C GLU A 345 38.43 19.64 -18.98
N PRO A 346 38.33 19.22 -17.71
CA PRO A 346 37.33 19.74 -16.80
C PRO A 346 37.94 20.82 -15.89
N TYR A 347 37.43 22.04 -16.04
CA TYR A 347 37.56 23.11 -15.06
C TYR A 347 37.11 22.65 -13.67
N GLY A 348 37.97 22.85 -12.67
CA GLY A 348 37.71 22.54 -11.27
C GLY A 348 36.74 23.49 -10.58
N GLN A 349 36.13 22.97 -9.50
CA GLN A 349 35.80 23.74 -8.31
C GLN A 349 36.19 22.90 -7.08
N GLU A 350 36.97 23.51 -6.22
CA GLU A 350 37.44 23.01 -4.92
C GLU A 350 36.27 22.86 -3.93
N PRO A 351 36.22 21.80 -3.11
CA PRO A 351 35.48 21.82 -1.87
C PRO A 351 36.37 22.31 -0.72
N GLU A 352 35.87 23.30 -0.01
CA GLU A 352 36.47 23.89 1.20
C GLU A 352 36.65 22.85 2.31
N GLU A 353 37.75 23.04 3.04
CA GLU A 353 38.22 22.26 4.17
C GLU A 353 37.20 22.23 5.33
N ALA A 354 36.85 21.04 5.80
CA ALA A 354 36.20 20.85 7.09
C ALA A 354 37.24 20.35 8.11
N GLU A 355 37.68 21.26 8.98
CA GLU A 355 38.49 20.93 10.15
C GLU A 355 37.67 20.10 11.15
N THR A 356 38.01 18.82 11.30
CA THR A 356 37.60 18.02 12.46
C THR A 356 38.76 17.91 13.45
N TYR A 357 38.61 18.61 14.57
CA TYR A 357 39.45 18.47 15.76
C TYR A 357 39.37 17.04 16.31
N GLY A 358 40.54 16.43 16.54
CA GLY A 358 40.68 15.12 17.15
C GLY A 358 40.42 15.13 18.66
N GLN A 359 40.01 13.97 19.16
CA GLN A 359 40.29 13.53 20.52
C GLN A 359 40.81 12.09 20.46
N GLU A 360 42.03 11.90 20.96
CA GLU A 360 42.66 10.60 21.17
C GLU A 360 42.02 9.87 22.36
N PRO A 361 42.02 8.52 22.37
CA PRO A 361 41.38 7.73 23.42
C PRO A 361 42.29 7.57 24.65
N GLU A 362 41.75 7.80 25.84
CA GLU A 362 42.38 7.42 27.10
C GLU A 362 42.22 5.91 27.36
N VAL A 363 43.36 5.23 27.41
CA VAL A 363 43.51 3.84 27.83
C VAL A 363 43.34 3.77 29.34
N THR A 364 42.33 3.03 29.83
CA THR A 364 42.30 2.56 31.22
C THR A 364 42.22 1.04 31.25
N ALA A 365 43.32 0.44 31.68
CA ALA A 365 43.40 -0.95 32.07
C ALA A 365 42.52 -1.19 33.31
N THR A 366 41.68 -2.22 33.27
CA THR A 366 41.07 -2.77 34.49
C THR A 366 41.18 -4.29 34.51
N TYR A 367 41.62 -4.74 35.69
CA TYR A 367 41.81 -6.11 36.15
C TYR A 367 40.53 -6.95 36.02
N GLY A 368 40.69 -8.21 35.64
CA GLY A 368 39.63 -9.21 35.67
C GLY A 368 39.27 -9.68 37.08
N PRO A 369 38.15 -10.40 37.18
CA PRO A 369 38.12 -11.61 37.97
C PRO A 369 37.65 -12.82 37.16
N GLU A 370 38.26 -13.96 37.47
CA GLU A 370 37.84 -15.31 37.12
C GLU A 370 36.39 -15.55 37.56
N LEU A 371 35.56 -16.11 36.67
CA LEU A 371 34.25 -16.66 37.02
C LEU A 371 34.10 -18.02 36.36
N GLU A 372 33.69 -18.95 37.21
CA GLU A 372 33.65 -20.40 37.04
C GLU A 372 32.62 -20.83 35.98
N GLU A 373 32.99 -21.89 35.26
CA GLU A 373 32.12 -22.65 34.37
C GLU A 373 30.98 -23.31 35.16
N GLU A 374 29.72 -23.01 34.82
CA GLU A 374 28.65 -24.01 34.87
C GLU A 374 27.71 -23.84 33.67
N ALA A 375 27.68 -24.85 32.82
CA ALA A 375 26.78 -24.98 31.68
C ALA A 375 25.37 -25.40 32.13
N PRO A 376 24.29 -24.73 31.68
CA PRO A 376 22.98 -25.34 31.66
C PRO A 376 22.75 -26.04 30.32
N THR A 377 22.33 -27.29 30.45
CA THR A 377 21.92 -28.21 29.39
C THR A 377 20.66 -27.71 28.69
N TYR A 378 20.71 -27.70 27.35
CA TYR A 378 19.59 -27.42 26.45
C TYR A 378 18.47 -28.45 26.60
N GLY A 379 17.23 -27.96 26.63
CA GLY A 379 16.03 -28.80 26.64
C GLY A 379 14.74 -27.99 26.79
N GLN A 380 14.46 -27.09 25.85
CA GLN A 380 13.10 -26.56 25.64
C GLN A 380 12.71 -26.79 24.18
N GLU A 381 11.62 -27.56 24.01
CA GLU A 381 10.98 -27.92 22.74
C GLU A 381 10.20 -26.72 22.13
N PRO A 382 9.92 -26.73 20.81
CA PRO A 382 9.41 -25.57 20.08
C PRO A 382 7.88 -25.49 20.10
N GLU A 383 7.30 -24.78 21.05
CA GLU A 383 5.85 -24.45 21.04
C GLU A 383 5.47 -23.37 20.00
N GLU A 384 6.45 -22.64 19.46
CA GLU A 384 6.19 -21.52 18.54
C GLU A 384 6.12 -21.94 17.06
N ALA A 385 6.89 -22.95 16.65
CA ALA A 385 6.84 -23.50 15.29
C ALA A 385 5.47 -24.15 14.98
N GLU A 386 4.82 -24.75 15.97
CA GLU A 386 3.49 -25.37 15.80
C GLU A 386 2.37 -24.33 15.56
N LYS A 387 2.56 -23.08 16.01
CA LYS A 387 1.59 -21.99 15.78
C LYS A 387 1.66 -21.44 14.36
N GLY A 388 2.84 -21.37 13.75
CA GLY A 388 3.04 -20.95 12.37
C GLY A 388 2.39 -21.93 11.37
N SER A 389 2.67 -23.23 11.54
CA SER A 389 2.13 -24.31 10.70
C SER A 389 0.60 -24.36 10.68
N LYS A 390 -0.07 -24.25 11.84
CA LYS A 390 -1.54 -24.27 11.93
C LYS A 390 -2.21 -23.07 11.26
N LYS A 391 -1.54 -21.92 11.22
CA LYS A 391 -2.06 -20.71 10.56
C LYS A 391 -2.08 -20.87 9.04
N LEU A 392 -1.06 -21.50 8.46
CA LEU A 392 -0.98 -21.80 7.03
C LEU A 392 -2.00 -22.85 6.57
N GLU A 393 -2.24 -23.91 7.35
CA GLU A 393 -3.32 -24.86 7.05
C GLU A 393 -4.70 -24.20 7.03
N TYR A 394 -4.98 -23.30 7.98
CA TYR A 394 -6.24 -22.55 8.02
C TYR A 394 -6.43 -21.65 6.78
N ILE A 395 -5.36 -21.03 6.29
CA ILE A 395 -5.38 -20.22 5.06
C ILE A 395 -5.67 -21.12 3.84
N LYS A 396 -4.99 -22.28 3.73
CA LYS A 396 -5.23 -23.25 2.65
C LYS A 396 -6.65 -23.80 2.66
N GLU A 397 -7.22 -24.11 3.82
CA GLU A 397 -8.61 -24.54 3.95
C GLU A 397 -9.60 -23.42 3.60
N SER A 398 -9.30 -22.18 3.96
CA SER A 398 -10.11 -21.01 3.58
C SER A 398 -10.09 -20.75 2.07
N LEU A 399 -8.95 -20.93 1.42
CA LEU A 399 -8.82 -20.85 -0.05
C LEU A 399 -9.58 -21.97 -0.75
N LYS A 400 -9.50 -23.21 -0.25
CA LYS A 400 -10.32 -24.35 -0.73
C LYS A 400 -11.82 -24.07 -0.61
N ALA A 401 -12.26 -23.54 0.53
CA ALA A 401 -13.67 -23.18 0.75
C ALA A 401 -14.15 -22.05 -0.18
N SER A 402 -13.23 -21.25 -0.73
CA SER A 402 -13.52 -20.17 -1.68
C SER A 402 -13.62 -20.63 -3.15
N GLY A 403 -13.50 -21.93 -3.42
CA GLY A 403 -13.72 -22.52 -4.75
C GLY A 403 -12.51 -22.41 -5.69
N VAL A 404 -11.29 -22.28 -5.15
CA VAL A 404 -10.04 -22.42 -5.91
C VAL A 404 -9.77 -23.92 -6.12
N PRO A 405 -9.66 -24.43 -7.36
CA PRO A 405 -9.36 -25.83 -7.61
C PRO A 405 -7.88 -26.14 -7.29
N VAL A 406 -7.65 -27.05 -6.34
CA VAL A 406 -6.30 -27.44 -5.83
C VAL A 406 -5.66 -28.60 -6.64
N GLU A 407 -6.16 -28.88 -7.85
CA GLU A 407 -5.68 -30.00 -8.68
C GLU A 407 -4.53 -29.57 -9.61
N SER A 408 -3.38 -29.18 -9.05
CA SER A 408 -2.12 -29.04 -9.82
C SER A 408 -0.82 -29.24 -9.01
N VAL A 409 -0.87 -29.73 -7.76
CA VAL A 409 0.36 -30.03 -6.99
C VAL A 409 0.89 -31.44 -7.34
N PRO A 410 2.14 -31.59 -7.85
CA PRO A 410 2.70 -32.90 -8.18
C PRO A 410 2.97 -33.74 -6.92
N ALA A 411 2.51 -34.99 -6.94
CA ALA A 411 2.44 -35.92 -5.80
C ALA A 411 3.78 -36.51 -5.30
N ASN A 412 4.90 -35.80 -5.41
CA ASN A 412 6.22 -36.31 -5.01
C ASN A 412 6.90 -35.41 -3.98
N PHE A 413 6.39 -35.38 -2.76
CA PHE A 413 7.20 -34.99 -1.60
C PHE A 413 6.82 -35.88 -0.40
N ARG A 414 7.71 -36.84 -0.11
CA ARG A 414 7.59 -37.78 1.01
C ARG A 414 8.58 -37.31 2.06
N TRP A 415 8.08 -36.81 3.18
CA TRP A 415 8.88 -36.38 4.32
C TRP A 415 9.81 -37.52 4.80
N LYS A 416 11.08 -37.18 4.97
CA LYS A 416 12.06 -37.95 5.73
C LYS A 416 12.49 -37.13 6.93
#